data_AF-A0A923BLM7-F1
#
_entry.id   AF-A0A923BLM7-F1
#
_cell.length_a   1.000
_cell.length_b   1.000
_cell.length_c   1.000
_cell.angle_alpha   90.00
_cell.angle_beta   90.00
_cell.angle_gamma   90.00
#
_symmetry.space_group_name_H-M   'P 1'
#
loop_
_entity.id
_entity.type
_entity.pdbx_description
1 polymer ?
#
loop_
_entity_poly.entity_id
_entity_poly.type
_entity_poly.pdbx_seq_one_letter_code
_entity_poly.pdbx_strand_id
1 'polypeptide(L)'
;MSCVSQKQIIIDHEIDNDVSAFTHYYWKSVNLRQRDSVFVSYPHLRVPEIQSSIDRQMQKKGYQLSPSNPELALHLHFIIEDPTQPSTPNYL
;
A
#
# COMPACT_ATOMS: atom_id res chain seq x y z
N MET A 1 -27.22 -17.37 5.50
CA MET A 1 -26.07 -17.37 4.56
C MET A 1 -24.99 -16.50 5.16
N SER A 2 -23.84 -17.08 5.55
CA SER A 2 -22.70 -16.33 6.08
C SER A 2 -21.77 -16.00 4.93
N CYS A 3 -21.50 -14.71 4.70
CA CYS A 3 -20.51 -14.27 3.72
C CYS A 3 -19.11 -14.55 4.30
N VAL A 4 -18.36 -15.46 3.69
CA VAL A 4 -16.97 -15.74 4.09
C VAL A 4 -16.07 -14.78 3.32
N SER A 5 -15.52 -13.79 4.01
CA SER A 5 -14.48 -12.93 3.43
C SER A 5 -13.18 -13.73 3.31
N GLN A 6 -12.67 -13.92 2.09
CA GLN A 6 -11.36 -14.50 1.88
C GLN A 6 -10.29 -13.40 1.97
N LYS A 7 -9.31 -13.58 2.87
CA LYS A 7 -8.14 -12.71 2.97
C LYS A 7 -6.95 -13.46 2.41
N GLN A 8 -6.30 -12.91 1.38
CA GLN A 8 -5.06 -13.43 0.85
C GLN A 8 -3.96 -12.39 1.07
N ILE A 9 -2.78 -12.84 1.51
CA ILE A 9 -1.59 -12.01 1.65
C ILE A 9 -0.54 -12.61 0.74
N ILE A 10 -0.08 -11.82 -0.23
CA ILE A 10 1.02 -12.17 -1.13
C ILE A 10 2.15 -11.20 -0.79
N ILE A 11 3.34 -11.74 -0.51
CA ILE A 11 4.54 -10.96 -0.21
C ILE A 11 5.56 -11.34 -1.28
N ASP A 12 5.97 -10.35 -2.05
CA ASP A 12 7.02 -10.47 -3.05
C ASP A 12 8.15 -9.50 -2.70
N HIS A 13 9.40 -9.93 -2.85
CA HIS A 13 10.59 -9.13 -2.54
C HIS A 13 11.78 -9.57 -3.40
N GLU A 14 12.62 -8.61 -3.77
CA GLU A 14 13.87 -8.90 -4.47
C GLU A 14 14.89 -9.49 -3.48
N ILE A 15 15.44 -10.66 -3.83
CA ILE A 15 16.36 -11.43 -2.98
C ILE A 15 17.71 -10.71 -2.78
N ASP A 16 18.14 -9.92 -3.76
CA ASP A 16 19.45 -9.27 -3.77
C ASP A 16 19.47 -7.90 -3.07
N ASN A 17 18.31 -7.41 -2.61
CA ASN A 17 18.19 -6.12 -1.94
C ASN A 17 18.12 -6.31 -0.42
N ASP A 18 19.23 -6.03 0.27
CA ASP A 18 19.27 -6.00 1.73
C ASP A 18 18.58 -4.74 2.26
N VAL A 19 17.27 -4.83 2.41
CA VAL A 19 16.45 -3.76 2.99
C VAL A 19 16.77 -3.46 4.45
N SER A 20 17.50 -4.34 5.16
CA SER A 20 17.91 -4.10 6.55
C SER A 20 19.02 -3.07 6.68
N ALA A 21 19.72 -2.75 5.59
CA ALA A 21 20.72 -1.69 5.55
C ALA A 21 20.10 -0.28 5.65
N PHE A 22 18.80 -0.15 5.39
CA PHE A 22 18.10 1.13 5.47
C PHE A 22 17.58 1.41 6.87
N THR A 23 17.47 2.70 7.18
CA THR A 23 17.08 3.21 8.50
C THR A 23 15.92 4.18 8.42
N HIS A 24 15.75 4.87 7.29
CA HIS A 24 14.73 5.90 7.13
C HIS A 24 13.70 5.55 6.04
N TYR A 25 12.43 5.80 6.34
CA TYR A 25 11.35 5.66 5.38
C TYR A 25 10.49 6.91 5.29
N TYR A 26 9.74 7.05 4.20
CA TYR A 26 8.73 8.07 4.04
C TYR A 26 7.58 7.63 3.14
N TRP A 27 6.39 8.16 3.40
CA TRP A 27 5.22 7.92 2.55
C TRP A 27 5.34 8.71 1.25
N LYS A 28 5.44 8.01 0.13
CA LYS A 28 5.39 8.62 -1.20
C LYS A 28 3.99 9.21 -1.39
N SER A 29 3.92 10.54 -1.46
CA SER A 29 2.67 11.24 -1.77
C SER A 29 2.30 10.93 -3.21
N VAL A 30 1.27 10.10 -3.39
CA VAL A 30 0.71 9.89 -4.72
C VAL A 30 -0.17 11.09 -5.01
N ASN A 31 0.28 11.96 -5.92
CA ASN A 31 -0.66 12.79 -6.63
C ASN A 31 -1.52 11.83 -7.45
N LEU A 32 -2.72 11.51 -6.94
CA LEU A 32 -3.75 10.76 -7.65
C LEU A 32 -4.28 11.61 -8.82
N ARG A 33 -3.40 11.98 -9.77
CA ARG A 33 -3.80 12.58 -11.04
C ARG A 33 -4.28 11.44 -11.93
N GLN A 34 -5.53 11.06 -11.68
CA GLN A 34 -6.55 10.84 -12.70
C GLN A 34 -6.00 10.35 -14.06
N ARG A 35 -5.67 9.06 -14.13
CA ARG A 35 -5.71 8.33 -15.38
C ARG A 35 -6.45 7.01 -15.15
N ASP A 36 -7.66 6.99 -15.69
CA ASP A 36 -8.33 5.82 -16.28
C ASP A 36 -8.81 4.68 -15.38
N SER A 37 -9.15 4.96 -14.13
CA SER A 37 -10.10 4.12 -13.40
C SER A 37 -10.83 4.94 -12.37
N VAL A 38 -12.15 4.76 -12.28
CA VAL A 38 -13.05 5.44 -11.35
C VAL A 38 -12.51 5.29 -9.93
N PHE A 39 -11.75 6.28 -9.46
CA PHE A 39 -11.42 6.42 -8.04
C PHE A 39 -12.71 6.80 -7.35
N VAL A 40 -13.49 5.78 -6.98
CA VAL A 40 -14.57 5.97 -6.04
C VAL A 40 -13.89 6.40 -4.74
N SER A 41 -13.99 7.70 -4.45
CA SER A 41 -13.65 8.27 -3.16
C SER A 41 -14.50 7.56 -2.13
N TYR A 42 -13.94 6.52 -1.50
CA TYR A 42 -14.58 5.85 -0.38
C TYR A 42 -14.12 6.55 0.90
N PRO A 43 -14.97 7.36 1.54
CA PRO A 43 -14.67 7.93 2.87
C PRO A 43 -14.50 6.86 3.95
N HIS A 44 -14.78 5.59 3.64
CA HIS A 44 -14.57 4.43 4.52
C HIS A 44 -13.20 3.78 4.41
N LEU A 45 -12.37 4.17 3.43
CA LEU A 45 -11.00 3.71 3.39
C LEU A 45 -10.27 4.39 4.54
N ARG A 46 -10.07 3.62 5.60
CA ARG A 46 -9.34 3.97 6.83
C ARG A 46 -7.83 4.12 6.54
N VAL A 47 -7.49 4.96 5.55
CA VAL A 47 -6.14 5.20 5.07
C VAL A 47 -5.25 5.68 6.22
N PRO A 48 -5.66 6.64 7.07
CA PRO A 48 -4.85 7.05 8.21
C PRO A 48 -4.59 5.92 9.20
N GLU A 49 -5.57 5.06 9.48
CA GLU A 49 -5.41 3.94 10.42
C GLU A 49 -4.52 2.82 9.85
N ILE A 50 -4.59 2.59 8.54
CA ILE A 50 -3.72 1.63 7.85
C ILE A 50 -2.29 2.16 7.82
N GLN A 51 -2.08 3.43 7.44
CA GLN A 51 -0.77 4.08 7.49
C GLN A 51 -0.19 4.04 8.91
N SER A 52 -1.00 4.41 9.92
CA SER A 52 -0.59 4.36 11.33
C SER A 52 -0.19 2.95 11.78
N SER A 53 -0.88 1.93 11.27
CA SER A 53 -0.58 0.53 11.58
C SER A 53 0.73 0.09 10.94
N ILE A 54 1.00 0.53 9.70
CA ILE A 54 2.25 0.29 8.98
C ILE A 54 3.41 1.03 9.68
N ASP A 55 3.24 2.30 10.04
CA ASP A 55 4.23 3.10 10.75
C ASP A 55 4.68 2.44 12.05
N ARG A 56 3.71 1.90 12.83
CA ARG A 56 4.01 1.16 14.06
C ARG A 56 4.88 -0.07 13.80
N GLN A 57 4.63 -0.81 12.72
CA GLN A 57 5.45 -1.98 12.36
C GLN A 57 6.84 -1.59 11.87
N MET A 58 6.95 -0.50 11.10
CA MET A 58 8.23 0.05 10.64
C MET A 58 9.09 0.48 11.85
N GLN A 59 8.51 1.23 12.78
CA GLN A 59 9.18 1.65 14.02
C GLN A 59 9.60 0.46 14.88
N LYS A 60 8.74 -0.56 15.02
CA LYS A 60 9.09 -1.80 15.73
C LYS A 60 10.28 -2.55 15.11
N LYS A 61 10.47 -2.40 13.80
CA LYS A 61 11.62 -2.96 13.06
C LYS A 61 12.87 -2.08 13.09
N GLY A 62 12.81 -0.90 13.73
CA GLY A 62 13.95 0.01 13.89
C GLY A 62 14.00 1.15 12.87
N TYR A 63 13.06 1.23 11.93
CA TYR A 63 13.04 2.30 10.94
C TYR A 63 12.45 3.59 11.49
N GLN A 64 12.93 4.75 11.01
CA GLN A 64 12.49 6.08 11.41
C GLN A 64 11.83 6.81 10.24
N LEU A 65 10.77 7.56 10.52
CA LEU A 65 10.09 8.38 9.51
C LEU A 65 10.93 9.64 9.22
N SER A 66 11.38 9.82 7.97
CA SER A 66 12.17 10.99 7.57
C SER A 66 11.71 11.55 6.21
N PRO A 67 10.97 12.67 6.20
CA PRO A 67 10.59 13.34 4.94
C PRO A 67 11.78 13.95 4.19
N SER A 68 12.86 14.29 4.90
CA SER A 68 13.98 15.06 4.34
C SER A 68 15.04 14.18 3.69
N ASN A 69 15.24 12.95 4.16
CA ASN A 69 16.21 12.02 3.60
C ASN A 69 15.72 10.56 3.73
N PRO A 70 14.67 10.16 2.98
CA PRO A 70 14.18 8.79 3.01
C PRO A 70 15.04 7.87 2.14
N GLU A 71 15.32 6.67 2.65
CA GLU A 71 15.95 5.60 1.89
C GLU A 71 14.90 4.64 1.33
N LEU A 72 13.78 4.49 2.04
CA LEU A 72 12.63 3.70 1.65
C LEU A 72 11.40 4.57 1.37
N ALA A 73 10.75 4.34 0.24
CA ALA A 73 9.49 4.98 -0.12
C ALA A 73 8.32 4.01 0.08
N LEU A 74 7.39 4.33 0.98
CA LEU A 74 6.17 3.57 1.19
C LEU A 74 5.06 4.06 0.27
N HIS A 75 4.36 3.12 -0.36
CA HIS A 75 3.24 3.39 -1.25
C HIS A 75 2.09 2.44 -0.92
N LEU A 76 0.88 2.99 -0.82
CA LEU A 76 -0.33 2.22 -0.52
C LEU A 76 -1.33 2.42 -1.66
N HIS A 77 -1.81 1.32 -2.22
CA HIS A 77 -2.80 1.31 -3.30
C HIS A 77 -3.97 0.41 -2.91
N PHE A 78 -5.20 0.90 -3.13
CA PHE A 78 -6.43 0.15 -2.91
C PHE A 78 -7.06 -0.15 -4.26
N ILE A 79 -7.29 -1.42 -4.54
CA ILE A 79 -8.05 -1.88 -5.70
C ILE A 79 -9.38 -2.40 -5.16
N ILE A 80 -10.47 -1.79 -5.58
CA ILE A 80 -11.82 -2.25 -5.29
C ILE A 80 -12.40 -2.68 -6.62
N GLU A 81 -12.56 -3.99 -6.80
CA GLU A 81 -13.18 -4.54 -8.00
C GLU A 81 -14.70 -4.38 -7.88
N ASP A 82 -15.31 -3.71 -8.85
CA ASP A 82 -16.76 -3.70 -9.01
C ASP A 82 -17.17 -5.02 -9.68
N PRO A 83 -17.92 -5.91 -9.01
CA PRO A 83 -18.31 -7.20 -9.58
C PRO A 83 -19.25 -7.08 -10.79
N THR A 84 -19.74 -5.87 -11.10
CA THR A 84 -20.57 -5.61 -12.29
C THR A 84 -19.77 -5.24 -13.53
N GLN A 85 -18.46 -4.99 -13.40
CA GLN A 85 -17.58 -4.74 -14.54
C GLN A 85 -16.71 -5.96 -14.84
N PRO A 86 -16.70 -6.48 -16.08
CA PRO A 86 -15.82 -7.58 -16.44
C PRO A 86 -14.36 -7.13 -16.31
N SER A 87 -13.59 -7.85 -15.48
CA SER A 87 -12.17 -7.62 -15.31
C SER A 87 -11.42 -7.91 -16.61
N THR A 88 -10.93 -6.86 -17.28
CA THR A 88 -9.94 -7.03 -18.33
C THR A 88 -8.62 -7.47 -17.69
N PRO A 89 -8.01 -8.59 -18.14
CA PRO A 89 -6.74 -9.05 -17.59
C PRO A 89 -5.64 -8.03 -17.91
N ASN A 90 -5.04 -7.46 -16.89
CA ASN A 90 -3.78 -6.72 -17.04
C ASN A 90 -2.65 -7.75 -17.17
N TYR A 91 -2.11 -7.87 -18.38
CA TYR A 91 -0.80 -8.51 -18.59
C TYR A 91 0.27 -7.52 -18.10
N LEU A 92 0.87 -7.81 -16.96
CA LEU A 92 2.19 -7.31 -16.56
C LEU A 92 3.15 -8.49 -16.53
#